data_AF-A0A9E2I3T0-F1
#
_entry.id   AF-A0A9E2I3T0-F1
#
_cell.length_a   1.000
_cell.length_b   1.000
_cell.length_c   1.000
_cell.angle_alpha   90.00
_cell.angle_beta   90.00
_cell.angle_gamma   90.00
#
_symmetry.space_group_name_H-M   'P 1'
#
loop_
_entity.id
_entity.type
_entity.pdbx_description
1 polymer ?
#
loop_
_entity_poly.entity_id
_entity_poly.type
_entity_poly.pdbx_seq_one_letter_code
_entity_poly.pdbx_strand_id
1 'polypeptide(L)'
;MAETIKLTLCLPTGLHGQLKPSAHELNRSLNAIIVETLRKELTKEVTYEETECDKTLRVIRESGLLEPLGPQWFKGLEDESDLTHEELWELTKGVAPLSEAIIEEREPR
;
A
#
# COMPACT_ATOMS: atom_id res chain seq x y z
N MET A 1 20.79 -21.68 24.54
CA MET A 1 20.63 -20.40 25.24
C MET A 1 19.99 -19.44 24.26
N ALA A 2 18.92 -18.74 24.64
CA ALA A 2 18.22 -17.85 23.72
C ALA A 2 19.06 -16.58 23.47
N GLU A 3 19.33 -16.27 22.21
CA GLU A 3 20.01 -15.04 21.82
C GLU A 3 19.06 -13.85 22.01
N THR A 4 19.49 -12.83 22.76
CA THR A 4 18.67 -11.65 23.03
C THR A 4 19.11 -10.53 22.10
N ILE A 5 18.21 -10.12 21.19
CA ILE A 5 18.44 -9.03 20.25
C ILE A 5 17.73 -7.78 20.75
N LYS A 6 18.46 -6.65 20.78
CA LYS A 6 17.88 -5.34 21.14
C LYS A 6 17.38 -4.64 19.88
N LEU A 7 16.08 -4.36 19.84
CA LEU A 7 15.43 -3.61 18.76
C LEU A 7 15.02 -2.23 19.25
N THR A 8 15.30 -1.19 18.46
CA THR A 8 14.83 0.18 18.72
C THR A 8 13.78 0.53 17.68
N LEU A 9 12.58 0.91 18.12
CA LEU A 9 11.43 1.18 17.25
C LEU A 9 10.95 2.62 17.45
N CYS A 10 10.71 3.33 16.34
CA CYS A 10 10.03 4.62 16.36
C CYS A 10 8.52 4.38 16.30
N LEU A 11 7.81 4.65 17.40
CA LEU A 11 6.36 4.47 17.45
C LEU A 11 5.65 5.80 17.15
N PRO A 12 4.61 5.81 16.28
CA PRO A 12 3.73 6.95 16.16
C PRO A 12 3.13 7.34 17.51
N THR A 13 2.98 8.64 17.76
CA THR A 13 2.52 9.18 19.06
C THR A 13 1.14 8.63 19.46
N GLY A 14 0.23 8.47 18.50
CA GLY A 14 -1.08 7.86 18.73
C GLY A 14 -1.00 6.41 19.20
N LEU A 15 -0.12 5.61 18.59
CA LEU A 15 0.08 4.20 18.96
C LEU A 15 0.71 4.08 20.36
N HIS A 16 1.73 4.90 20.65
CA HIS A 16 2.33 4.96 21.98
C HIS A 16 1.29 5.38 23.05
N GLY A 17 0.41 6.32 22.71
CA GLY A 17 -0.70 6.75 23.56
C GLY A 17 -1.72 5.66 23.87
N GLN A 18 -1.95 4.73 22.94
CA GLN A 18 -2.85 3.59 23.13
C GLN A 18 -2.21 2.45 23.92
N LEU A 19 -0.92 2.18 23.72
CA LEU A 19 -0.21 1.08 24.38
C LEU A 19 0.10 1.36 25.86
N LYS A 20 0.31 2.63 26.23
CA LYS A 20 0.67 3.02 27.60
C LYS A 20 -0.45 2.75 28.63
N PRO A 21 -1.72 3.08 28.36
CA PRO A 21 -2.85 2.67 29.21
C PRO A 21 -2.96 1.15 29.37
N SER A 22 -2.83 0.39 28.28
CA SER A 22 -2.88 -1.08 28.34
C SER A 22 -1.73 -1.67 29.17
N ALA A 23 -0.54 -1.07 29.12
CA ALA A 23 0.59 -1.43 29.98
C ALA A 23 0.29 -1.22 31.46
N HIS A 24 -0.35 -0.10 31.78
CA HIS A 24 -0.76 0.22 33.14
C HIS A 24 -1.86 -0.73 33.65
N GLU A 25 -2.90 -0.97 32.85
CA GLU A 25 -4.01 -1.88 33.20
C GLU A 25 -3.54 -3.32 33.47
N LEU A 26 -2.58 -3.80 32.68
CA LEU A 26 -2.05 -5.15 32.80
C LEU A 26 -0.87 -5.27 33.79
N ASN A 27 -0.47 -4.17 34.44
CA ASN A 27 0.68 -4.08 35.34
C ASN A 27 1.97 -4.66 34.71
N ARG A 28 2.20 -4.36 33.43
CA ARG A 28 3.35 -4.82 32.63
C ARG A 28 4.14 -3.64 32.09
N SER A 29 5.42 -3.86 31.79
CA SER A 29 6.21 -2.84 31.09
C SER A 29 5.73 -2.69 29.65
N LEU A 30 5.84 -1.47 29.11
CA LEU A 30 5.51 -1.20 27.71
C LEU A 30 6.30 -2.10 26.76
N ASN A 31 7.58 -2.37 27.06
CA ASN A 31 8.41 -3.29 26.29
C ASN A 31 7.86 -4.72 26.28
N ALA A 32 7.36 -5.21 27.43
CA ALA A 32 6.77 -6.54 27.50
C ALA A 32 5.52 -6.65 26.63
N ILE A 33 4.66 -5.63 26.63
CA ILE A 33 3.48 -5.60 25.75
C ILE A 33 3.89 -5.55 24.29
N ILE A 34 4.84 -4.70 23.90
CA ILE A 34 5.29 -4.61 22.51
C ILE A 34 5.83 -5.96 22.03
N VAL A 35 6.67 -6.62 22.83
CA VAL A 35 7.23 -7.93 22.48
C VAL A 35 6.14 -8.99 22.38
N GLU A 36 5.17 -9.00 23.28
CA GLU A 36 4.06 -9.95 23.28
C GLU A 36 3.13 -9.75 22.08
N THR A 37 2.78 -8.51 21.76
CA THR A 37 1.97 -8.17 20.58
C THR A 37 2.70 -8.55 19.29
N LEU A 38 3.98 -8.19 19.15
CA LEU A 38 4.79 -8.58 18.00
C LEU A 38 4.87 -10.10 17.87
N ARG A 39 5.13 -10.81 18.97
CA ARG A 39 5.18 -12.27 18.96
C ARG A 39 3.84 -12.85 18.50
N LYS A 40 2.73 -12.40 19.07
CA LYS A 40 1.38 -12.87 18.73
C LYS A 40 1.07 -12.70 17.24
N GLU A 41 1.29 -11.51 16.70
CA GLU A 41 0.98 -11.22 15.29
C GLU A 41 1.98 -11.88 14.32
N LEU A 42 3.26 -11.99 14.67
CA LEU A 42 4.25 -12.68 13.83
C LEU A 42 4.10 -14.20 13.83
N THR A 43 3.58 -14.79 14.92
CA THR A 43 3.29 -16.24 14.98
C THR A 43 1.95 -16.60 14.39
N LYS A 44 1.10 -15.61 14.09
CA LYS A 44 -0.14 -15.85 13.37
C LYS A 44 0.27 -16.19 11.94
N GLU A 45 0.16 -17.46 11.55
CA GLU A 45 0.11 -17.80 10.13
C GLU A 45 -1.05 -17.00 9.55
N VAL A 46 -0.73 -15.91 8.85
CA VAL A 46 -1.70 -15.17 8.08
C VAL A 46 -2.10 -16.14 6.96
N THR A 47 -3.16 -16.90 7.19
CA THR A 47 -3.96 -17.49 6.11
C THR A 47 -4.54 -16.30 5.35
N TYR A 48 -3.72 -15.74 4.46
CA TYR A 48 -4.15 -14.79 3.48
C TYR A 48 -5.06 -15.58 2.54
N GLU A 49 -6.37 -15.51 2.79
CA GLU A 49 -7.32 -15.99 1.79
C GLU A 49 -7.13 -15.11 0.57
N GLU A 50 -6.54 -15.70 -0.46
CA GLU A 50 -6.27 -15.03 -1.73
C GLU A 50 -7.60 -14.48 -2.28
N THR A 51 -7.72 -13.15 -2.30
CA THR A 51 -8.91 -12.51 -2.82
C THR A 51 -8.95 -12.66 -4.35
N GLU A 52 -10.12 -12.48 -4.97
CA GLU A 52 -10.23 -12.48 -6.44
C GLU A 52 -9.33 -11.40 -7.08
N CYS A 53 -9.12 -10.28 -6.38
CA CYS A 53 -8.17 -9.24 -6.80
C CYS A 53 -6.74 -9.80 -6.84
N ASP A 54 -6.32 -10.53 -5.81
CA ASP A 54 -4.98 -11.10 -5.73
C ASP A 54 -4.75 -12.18 -6.78
N LYS A 55 -5.76 -13.02 -7.04
CA LYS A 55 -5.74 -14.00 -8.14
C LYS A 55 -5.54 -13.31 -9.48
N THR A 56 -6.29 -12.23 -9.72
CA THR A 56 -6.21 -11.46 -10.95
C THR A 56 -4.83 -10.82 -11.10
N LEU A 57 -4.31 -10.19 -10.05
CA LEU A 57 -2.97 -9.60 -10.04
C LEU A 57 -1.88 -10.65 -10.23
N ARG A 58 -2.04 -11.85 -9.67
CA ARG A 58 -1.11 -12.97 -9.90
C ARG A 58 -1.10 -13.37 -11.37
N VAL A 59 -2.26 -13.56 -11.99
CA VAL A 59 -2.35 -13.91 -13.43
C VAL A 59 -1.74 -12.81 -14.31
N ILE A 60 -2.01 -11.55 -14.03
CA ILE A 60 -1.42 -10.41 -14.77
C ILE A 60 0.10 -10.39 -14.61
N ARG A 61 0.61 -10.70 -13.40
CA ARG A 61 2.06 -10.79 -13.14
C ARG A 61 2.70 -11.97 -13.87
N GLU A 62 2.11 -13.16 -13.80
CA GLU A 62 2.61 -14.38 -14.43
C GLU A 62 2.55 -14.34 -15.95
N SER A 63 1.57 -13.63 -16.52
CA SER A 63 1.45 -13.41 -17.97
C SER A 63 2.41 -12.33 -18.51
N GLY A 64 3.20 -11.68 -17.64
CA GLY A 64 4.11 -10.60 -18.04
C GLY A 64 3.40 -9.31 -18.45
N LEU A 65 2.08 -9.21 -18.21
CA LEU A 65 1.29 -8.02 -18.47
C LEU A 65 1.38 -6.99 -17.33
N LEU A 66 1.91 -7.40 -16.17
CA LEU A 66 2.28 -6.49 -15.10
C LEU A 66 3.71 -6.00 -15.35
N GLU A 67 3.86 -4.93 -16.13
CA GLU A 67 5.11 -4.19 -16.07
C GLU A 67 5.19 -3.52 -14.69
N PRO A 68 6.19 -3.85 -13.84
CA PRO A 68 6.40 -3.07 -12.63
C PRO A 68 6.62 -1.63 -13.07
N LEU A 69 5.95 -0.68 -12.40
CA LEU A 69 6.15 0.76 -12.61
C LEU A 69 7.62 1.08 -12.29
N GLY A 70 8.48 0.92 -13.29
CA GLY A 70 9.90 1.16 -13.18
C GLY A 70 10.21 2.65 -13.16
N PRO A 71 11.46 3.04 -12.93
CA PRO A 71 11.89 4.45 -12.95
C PRO A 71 11.49 5.21 -14.23
N GLN A 72 11.26 4.48 -15.32
CA GLN A 72 10.84 5.05 -16.60
C GLN A 72 9.41 5.61 -16.58
N TRP A 73 8.52 5.08 -15.73
CA TRP A 73 7.17 5.63 -15.55
C TRP A 73 7.17 6.99 -14.86
N PHE A 74 8.18 7.23 -14.01
CA PHE A 74 8.39 8.53 -13.36
C PHE A 74 9.13 9.53 -14.26
N LYS A 75 9.69 9.06 -15.37
CA LYS A 75 10.46 9.87 -16.32
C LYS A 75 9.49 10.70 -17.17
N GLY A 76 9.09 11.84 -16.61
CA GLY A 76 8.09 12.75 -17.18
C GLY A 76 7.19 13.38 -16.10
N LEU A 77 7.05 12.71 -14.95
CA LEU A 77 6.30 13.22 -13.80
C LEU A 77 7.11 14.19 -12.92
N GLU A 78 8.44 14.21 -13.05
CA GLU A 78 9.32 15.06 -12.23
C GLU A 78 9.20 16.56 -12.53
N ASP A 79 8.71 16.93 -13.72
CA ASP A 79 8.56 18.32 -14.18
C ASP A 79 7.10 18.79 -14.29
N GLU A 80 6.12 17.93 -13.97
CA GLU A 80 4.70 18.27 -14.03
C GLU A 80 4.23 18.86 -12.69
N SER A 81 3.58 20.02 -12.74
CA SER A 81 2.90 20.57 -11.56
C SER A 81 1.72 19.68 -11.21
N ASP A 82 1.64 19.23 -9.96
CA ASP A 82 0.49 18.50 -9.43
C ASP A 82 -0.80 19.31 -9.68
N LEU A 83 -1.63 18.85 -10.61
CA LEU A 83 -2.94 19.44 -10.88
C LEU A 83 -3.93 18.98 -9.81
N THR A 84 -4.75 19.89 -9.33
CA THR A 84 -5.91 19.54 -8.52
C THR A 84 -6.95 18.81 -9.35
N HIS A 85 -7.85 18.08 -8.69
CA HIS A 85 -8.92 17.35 -9.37
C HIS A 85 -9.83 18.30 -10.17
N GLU A 86 -10.12 19.49 -9.64
CA GLU A 86 -10.92 20.49 -10.36
C GLU A 86 -10.22 21.01 -11.63
N GLU A 87 -8.91 21.26 -11.58
CA GLU A 87 -8.12 21.71 -12.74
C GLU A 87 -8.05 20.62 -13.82
N LEU A 88 -7.86 19.36 -13.42
CA LEU A 88 -7.85 18.22 -14.34
C LEU A 88 -9.23 18.02 -14.99
N TRP A 89 -10.32 18.23 -14.25
CA TRP A 89 -11.68 18.17 -14.78
C TRP A 89 -11.96 19.26 -15.82
N GLU A 90 -11.53 20.51 -15.58
CA GLU A 90 -11.71 21.58 -16.57
C GLU A 90 -10.83 21.38 -17.81
N LEU A 91 -9.61 20.83 -17.67
CA LEU A 91 -8.73 20.51 -18.81
C LEU A 91 -9.29 19.39 -19.70
N THR A 92 -9.94 18.40 -19.09
CA THR A 92 -10.52 17.24 -19.81
C THR A 92 -11.95 17.48 -20.29
N LYS A 93 -12.52 18.66 -20.01
CA LYS A 93 -13.89 19.01 -20.36
C LYS A 93 -14.07 19.09 -21.88
N GLY A 94 -14.89 18.20 -22.41
CA GLY A 94 -15.16 18.09 -23.85
C GLY A 94 -14.18 17.18 -24.60
N VAL A 95 -13.22 16.56 -23.91
CA VAL A 95 -12.44 15.45 -24.45
C VAL A 95 -13.29 14.18 -24.33
N ALA A 96 -13.40 13.43 -25.42
CA ALA A 96 -14.09 12.15 -25.40
C ALA A 96 -13.40 11.22 -24.38
N PRO A 97 -14.15 10.39 -23.64
CA PRO A 97 -13.57 9.37 -22.78
C PRO A 97 -12.53 8.56 -23.55
N LEU A 98 -11.41 8.23 -22.90
CA LEU A 98 -10.31 7.48 -23.53
C LEU A 98 -10.80 6.16 -24.15
N SER A 99 -11.82 5.54 -23.55
CA SER A 99 -12.49 4.36 -24.10
C SER A 99 -13.07 4.58 -25.50
N GLU A 100 -13.70 5.73 -25.76
CA GLU A 100 -14.28 6.06 -27.07
C GLU A 100 -13.17 6.31 -28.10
N ALA A 101 -12.10 7.02 -27.71
CA ALA A 101 -10.95 7.26 -28.58
C ALA A 101 -10.24 5.96 -28.99
N ILE A 102 -10.08 5.01 -28.05
CA ILE A 102 -9.49 3.69 -28.32
C ILE A 102 -10.39 2.85 -29.24
N ILE A 103 -11.72 2.97 -29.12
CA ILE A 103 -12.66 2.27 -29.99
C ILE A 103 -12.58 2.81 -31.42
N GLU A 104 -12.55 4.14 -31.60
CA GLU A 104 -12.38 4.76 -32.92
C GLU A 104 -11.06 4.38 -33.60
N GLU A 105 -9.95 4.28 -32.85
CA GLU A 105 -8.65 3.88 -33.40
C GLU A 105 -8.63 2.39 -33.83
N ARG A 106 -9.45 1.54 -33.20
CA ARG A 106 -9.55 0.11 -33.49
C ARG A 106 -10.46 -0.23 -34.67
N GLU A 107 -11.33 0.68 -35.08
CA GLU A 107 -12.18 0.51 -36.26
C GLU A 107 -11.58 1.28 -37.46
N PRO A 108 -10.77 0.62 -38.32
CA PRO A 108 -10.31 1.27 -39.54
C PRO A 108 -11.50 1.51 -40.47
N ARG A 109 -11.66 2.74 -40.94
CA ARG A 109 -12.54 3.06 -42.07
C ARG A 109 -12.11 2.36 -43.35
#